data_AF-A0A3B5L2A2-F1
#
_entry.id   AF-A0A3B5L2A2-F1
#
_cell.length_a   1.000
_cell.length_b   1.000
_cell.length_c   1.000
_cell.angle_alpha   90.00
_cell.angle_beta   90.00
_cell.angle_gamma   90.00
#
_symmetry.space_group_name_H-M   'P 1'
#
loop_
_entity.id
_entity.type
_entity.pdbx_description
1 polymer ?
#
loop_
_entity_poly.entity_id
_entity_poly.type
_entity_poly.pdbx_seq_one_letter_code
_entity_poly.pdbx_strand_id
1 'polypeptide(L)'
;TDTVNNRCKCMQEERAFGDCAEILRSGAKESGIYRIRLHNSTQDVKVYCDMKTRGGGWTVLQHRRNGSVDFHRSWNDYKMGFGEPSGEHWLGNDIIHKLTSSQEYSLHIQLRDREGNEAYSHYDRFYIDKEVNNYR
;
A
#
# COMPACT_ATOMS: atom_id res chain seq x y z
N THR A 1 48.85 -24.00 -6.94
CA THR A 1 48.76 -22.53 -6.77
C THR A 1 47.36 -22.11 -7.15
N ASP A 2 46.52 -21.99 -6.13
CA ASP A 2 45.11 -21.65 -6.23
C ASP A 2 44.90 -20.19 -6.61
N THR A 3 43.87 -19.90 -7.40
CA THR A 3 43.01 -18.70 -7.25
C THR A 3 41.78 -18.84 -8.16
N VAL A 4 40.76 -19.53 -7.63
CA VAL A 4 39.38 -19.39 -8.08
C VAL A 4 38.92 -17.99 -7.66
N ASN A 5 38.72 -17.10 -8.64
CA ASN A 5 38.17 -15.76 -8.40
C ASN A 5 36.66 -15.86 -8.13
N ASN A 6 36.32 -16.27 -6.92
CA ASN A 6 34.99 -16.16 -6.32
C ASN A 6 34.70 -14.67 -6.07
N ARG A 7 34.12 -13.98 -7.05
CA ARG A 7 33.42 -12.72 -6.77
C ARG A 7 32.15 -13.04 -6.01
N CYS A 8 32.14 -12.59 -4.76
CA CYS A 8 31.08 -12.80 -3.78
C CYS A 8 29.70 -12.48 -4.37
N LYS A 9 28.85 -13.53 -4.46
CA LYS A 9 27.40 -13.35 -4.41
C LYS A 9 27.05 -12.89 -3.01
N CYS A 10 26.73 -11.61 -2.85
CA CYS A 10 25.70 -11.25 -1.89
C CYS A 10 24.40 -11.52 -2.62
N MET A 11 23.79 -12.68 -2.40
CA MET A 11 22.35 -12.82 -2.63
C MET A 11 21.74 -11.81 -1.67
N GLN A 12 21.54 -10.57 -2.11
CA GLN A 12 20.73 -9.63 -1.35
C GLN A 12 19.36 -10.30 -1.32
N GLU A 13 18.95 -10.84 -0.17
CA GLU A 13 17.52 -10.86 0.12
C GLU A 13 17.09 -9.42 -0.09
N GLU A 14 16.35 -9.14 -1.17
CA GLU A 14 15.73 -7.84 -1.35
C GLU A 14 15.02 -7.54 -0.04
N ARG A 15 15.51 -6.53 0.70
CA ARG A 15 14.94 -6.17 1.99
C ARG A 15 13.47 -5.90 1.75
N ALA A 16 12.63 -6.80 2.22
CA ALA A 16 11.21 -6.70 1.99
C ALA A 16 10.69 -5.56 2.87
N PHE A 17 10.06 -4.57 2.25
CA PHE A 17 9.47 -3.45 2.94
C PHE A 17 8.04 -3.80 3.37
N GLY A 18 7.68 -3.47 4.61
CA GLY A 18 6.33 -3.70 5.14
C GLY A 18 5.28 -2.76 4.54
N ASP A 19 5.68 -1.53 4.22
CA ASP A 19 4.81 -0.48 3.70
C ASP A 19 5.57 0.60 2.91
N CYS A 20 4.84 1.58 2.38
CA CYS A 20 5.41 2.71 1.66
C CYS A 20 6.25 3.66 2.55
N ALA A 21 6.02 3.68 3.85
CA ALA A 21 6.80 4.51 4.77
C ALA A 21 8.21 3.94 4.97
N GLU A 22 8.35 2.61 5.04
CA GLU A 22 9.65 1.93 5.01
C GLU A 22 10.40 2.15 3.70
N ILE A 23 9.69 2.09 2.57
CA ILE A 23 10.26 2.37 1.24
C ILE A 23 10.75 3.82 1.16
N LEU A 24 9.97 4.79 1.67
CA LEU A 24 10.40 6.18 1.74
C LEU A 24 11.67 6.33 2.61
N ARG A 25 11.70 5.70 3.79
CA ARG A 25 12.88 5.70 4.68
C ARG A 25 14.11 5.03 4.06
N SER A 26 13.93 4.12 3.11
CA SER A 26 15.03 3.52 2.35
C SER A 26 15.63 4.47 1.29
N GLY A 27 15.05 5.65 1.11
CA GLY A 27 15.54 6.69 0.21
C GLY A 27 14.79 6.82 -1.12
N ALA A 28 13.74 6.02 -1.36
CA ALA A 28 12.87 6.23 -2.51
C ALA A 28 12.11 7.56 -2.36
N LYS A 29 11.95 8.30 -3.46
CA LYS A 29 11.29 9.62 -3.46
C LYS A 29 10.19 9.77 -4.51
N GLU A 30 10.14 8.88 -5.48
CA GLU A 30 9.15 8.96 -6.54
C GLU A 30 7.89 8.19 -6.18
N SER A 31 6.74 8.77 -6.53
CA SER A 31 5.47 8.08 -6.36
C SER A 31 5.29 7.07 -7.48
N GLY A 32 4.72 5.92 -7.17
CA GLY A 32 4.60 4.84 -8.14
C GLY A 32 4.25 3.50 -7.52
N ILE A 33 4.37 2.46 -8.34
CA ILE A 33 4.07 1.09 -7.93
C ILE A 33 5.29 0.49 -7.26
N TYR A 34 5.10 0.01 -6.03
CA TYR A 34 6.09 -0.73 -5.28
C TYR A 34 5.55 -2.10 -4.86
N ARG A 35 6.47 -2.97 -4.46
CA ARG A 35 6.12 -4.25 -3.82
C ARG A 35 6.41 -4.14 -2.33
N ILE A 36 5.43 -4.54 -1.54
CA ILE A 36 5.55 -4.65 -0.08
C ILE A 36 5.27 -6.09 0.33
N ARG A 37 5.81 -6.51 1.46
CA ARG A 37 5.55 -7.82 2.07
C ARG A 37 4.84 -7.63 3.39
N LEU A 38 3.62 -8.13 3.47
CA LEU A 38 2.81 -8.00 4.67
C LEU A 38 3.43 -8.78 5.83
N HIS A 39 3.31 -8.25 7.05
CA HIS A 39 3.78 -8.93 8.24
C HIS A 39 3.17 -10.33 8.37
N ASN A 40 3.99 -11.30 8.79
CA ASN A 40 3.63 -12.72 8.89
C ASN A 40 3.09 -13.32 7.57
N SER A 41 3.49 -12.76 6.43
CA SER A 41 3.16 -13.28 5.10
C SER A 41 4.42 -13.43 4.26
N THR A 42 4.43 -14.47 3.42
CA THR A 42 5.42 -14.65 2.35
C THR A 42 4.95 -14.02 1.04
N GLN A 43 3.75 -13.46 1.01
CA GLN A 43 3.15 -12.89 -0.19
C GLN A 43 3.56 -11.43 -0.38
N ASP A 44 4.09 -11.14 -1.56
CA ASP A 44 4.31 -9.76 -2.00
C ASP A 44 3.03 -9.18 -2.59
N VAL A 45 2.73 -7.94 -2.24
CA VAL A 45 1.58 -7.17 -2.72
C VAL A 45 2.08 -5.94 -3.47
N LYS A 46 1.49 -5.66 -4.63
CA LYS A 46 1.75 -4.42 -5.36
C LYS A 46 0.85 -3.32 -4.79
N VAL A 47 1.46 -2.20 -4.43
CA VAL A 47 0.76 -1.02 -3.91
C VAL A 47 1.22 0.22 -4.65
N TYR A 48 0.37 1.25 -4.69
CA TYR A 48 0.81 2.58 -5.06
C TYR A 48 1.30 3.31 -3.82
N CYS A 49 2.52 3.81 -3.88
CA CYS A 49 3.08 4.67 -2.86
C CYS A 49 3.03 6.12 -3.32
N ASP A 50 2.36 6.96 -2.55
CA ASP A 50 2.50 8.41 -2.66
C ASP A 50 3.66 8.87 -1.76
N MET A 51 4.75 9.28 -2.42
CA MET A 51 5.99 9.72 -1.78
C MET A 51 6.11 11.23 -1.67
N LYS A 52 5.07 11.98 -2.03
CA LYS A 52 5.12 13.44 -2.17
C LYS A 52 4.13 14.15 -1.25
N THR A 53 2.89 13.66 -1.18
CA THR A 53 1.84 14.31 -0.40
C THR A 53 2.17 14.32 1.08
N ARG A 54 2.16 15.51 1.71
CA ARG A 54 2.38 15.71 3.15
C ARG A 54 3.60 14.97 3.74
N GLY A 55 4.70 14.92 3.00
CA GLY A 55 5.93 14.24 3.44
C GLY A 55 6.10 12.81 2.93
N GLY A 56 5.10 12.28 2.23
CA GLY A 56 5.17 10.98 1.54
C GLY A 56 5.06 9.77 2.46
N GLY A 57 5.33 8.59 1.89
CA GLY A 57 5.28 7.31 2.60
C GLY A 57 3.86 6.74 2.72
N TRP A 58 2.90 7.26 1.96
CA TRP A 58 1.52 6.82 1.99
C TRP A 58 1.32 5.59 1.12
N THR A 59 0.85 4.50 1.73
CA THR A 59 0.29 3.35 1.01
C THR A 59 -1.14 3.69 0.62
N VAL A 60 -1.42 3.79 -0.68
CA VAL A 60 -2.76 4.11 -1.16
C VAL A 60 -3.65 2.87 -1.06
N LEU A 61 -4.69 2.96 -0.23
CA LEU A 61 -5.65 1.86 -0.01
C LEU A 61 -6.80 1.88 -1.03
N GLN A 62 -7.19 3.07 -1.46
CA GLN A 62 -8.27 3.31 -2.40
C GLN A 62 -7.93 4.55 -3.23
N HIS A 63 -8.25 4.51 -4.52
CA HIS A 63 -8.16 5.69 -5.37
C HIS A 63 -9.31 5.75 -6.39
N ARG A 64 -9.94 6.92 -6.51
CA ARG A 64 -10.94 7.27 -7.54
C ARG A 64 -10.50 8.51 -8.29
N ARG A 65 -10.73 8.55 -9.60
CA ARG A 65 -10.38 9.69 -10.46
C ARG A 65 -11.35 9.92 -11.61
N ASN A 66 -11.73 8.87 -12.34
CA ASN A 66 -12.42 8.98 -13.63
C ASN A 66 -13.57 7.98 -13.84
N GLY A 67 -13.81 7.09 -12.87
CA GLY A 67 -14.86 6.08 -12.96
C GLY A 67 -14.55 4.90 -13.89
N SER A 68 -13.28 4.67 -14.24
CA SER A 68 -12.86 3.54 -15.08
C SER A 68 -13.09 2.16 -14.45
N VAL A 69 -13.20 2.10 -13.11
CA VAL A 69 -13.42 0.85 -12.38
C VAL A 69 -14.77 0.92 -11.68
N ASP A 70 -15.56 -0.14 -11.84
CA ASP A 70 -16.80 -0.33 -11.11
C ASP A 70 -16.51 -0.72 -9.65
N PHE A 71 -17.16 -0.01 -8.72
CA PHE A 71 -17.07 -0.24 -7.27
C PHE A 71 -18.35 -0.88 -6.71
N HIS A 72 -19.35 -1.17 -7.53
CA HIS A 72 -20.51 -1.97 -7.13
C HIS A 72 -20.16 -3.47 -7.17
N ARG A 73 -19.37 -3.91 -6.19
CA ARG A 73 -18.73 -5.23 -6.15
C ARG A 73 -19.22 -6.10 -5.00
N SER A 74 -18.94 -7.40 -5.10
CA SER A 74 -19.30 -8.37 -4.06
C SER A 74 -18.42 -8.23 -2.81
N TRP A 75 -18.85 -8.86 -1.70
CA TRP A 75 -18.04 -8.96 -0.49
C TRP A 75 -16.65 -9.56 -0.77
N ASN A 76 -16.59 -10.63 -1.57
CA ASN A 76 -15.34 -11.31 -1.88
C ASN A 76 -14.40 -10.43 -2.70
N ASP A 77 -14.92 -9.58 -3.59
CA ASP A 77 -14.10 -8.62 -4.32
C ASP A 77 -13.49 -7.56 -3.39
N TYR A 78 -14.28 -7.02 -2.45
CA TYR A 78 -13.76 -6.08 -1.45
C TYR A 78 -12.75 -6.71 -0.50
N LYS A 79 -12.93 -7.99 -0.17
CA LYS A 79 -11.97 -8.78 0.61
C LYS A 79 -10.63 -8.91 -0.11
N MET A 80 -10.65 -9.34 -1.37
CA MET A 80 -9.43 -9.62 -2.16
C MET A 80 -8.79 -8.35 -2.75
N GLY A 81 -9.57 -7.31 -2.97
CA GLY A 81 -9.16 -6.12 -3.72
C GLY A 81 -9.50 -6.22 -5.21
N PHE A 82 -9.59 -5.08 -5.87
CA PHE A 82 -9.91 -4.98 -7.30
C PHE A 82 -9.38 -3.67 -7.90
N GLY A 83 -9.26 -3.65 -9.24
CA GLY A 83 -8.64 -2.55 -9.97
C GLY A 83 -7.12 -2.67 -10.02
N GLU A 84 -6.46 -1.61 -10.50
CA GLU A 84 -5.00 -1.57 -10.64
C GLU A 84 -4.42 -0.46 -9.78
N PRO A 85 -3.35 -0.70 -8.98
CA PRO A 85 -2.82 0.34 -8.10
C PRO A 85 -2.32 1.59 -8.86
N SER A 86 -1.99 1.48 -10.14
CA SER A 86 -1.62 2.63 -11.00
C SER A 86 -2.81 3.51 -11.43
N GLY A 87 -4.05 3.05 -11.17
CA GLY A 87 -5.29 3.72 -11.55
C GLY A 87 -6.29 3.70 -10.40
N GLU A 88 -7.56 3.44 -10.73
CA GLU A 88 -8.61 3.26 -9.73
C GLU A 88 -8.57 1.85 -9.14
N HIS A 89 -8.64 1.76 -7.82
CA HIS A 89 -8.58 0.46 -7.15
C HIS A 89 -9.12 0.52 -5.72
N TRP A 90 -9.38 -0.67 -5.19
CA TRP A 90 -9.49 -0.98 -3.77
C TRP A 90 -8.45 -2.04 -3.44
N LEU A 91 -7.57 -1.78 -2.46
CA LEU A 91 -6.43 -2.64 -2.16
C LEU A 91 -6.85 -4.03 -1.64
N GLY A 92 -8.00 -4.12 -0.98
CA GLY A 92 -8.52 -5.37 -0.41
C GLY A 92 -8.51 -5.38 1.12
N ASN A 93 -9.62 -5.73 1.73
CA ASN A 93 -9.80 -5.66 3.18
C ASN A 93 -8.83 -6.59 3.93
N ASP A 94 -8.52 -7.77 3.39
CA ASP A 94 -7.55 -8.68 4.03
C ASP A 94 -6.14 -8.08 4.07
N ILE A 95 -5.77 -7.33 3.03
CA ILE A 95 -4.48 -6.64 2.94
C ILE A 95 -4.48 -5.44 3.89
N ILE A 96 -5.54 -4.63 3.88
CA ILE A 96 -5.66 -3.45 4.75
C ILE A 96 -5.68 -3.86 6.23
N HIS A 97 -6.37 -4.94 6.59
CA HIS A 97 -6.35 -5.48 7.95
C HIS A 97 -4.94 -5.88 8.38
N LYS A 98 -4.23 -6.65 7.54
CA LYS A 98 -2.86 -7.08 7.85
C LYS A 98 -1.88 -5.93 7.97
N LEU A 99 -2.03 -4.87 7.16
CA LEU A 99 -1.26 -3.65 7.30
C LEU A 99 -1.58 -2.97 8.62
N THR A 100 -2.84 -2.60 8.82
CA THR A 100 -3.23 -1.73 9.93
C THR A 100 -3.23 -2.39 11.30
N SER A 101 -3.10 -3.72 11.37
CA SER A 101 -2.94 -4.47 12.61
C SER A 101 -1.48 -4.73 13.01
N SER A 102 -0.50 -4.45 12.14
CA SER A 102 0.91 -4.71 12.44
C SER A 102 1.56 -3.63 13.30
N GLN A 103 1.07 -2.39 13.20
CA GLN A 103 1.53 -1.21 13.95
C GLN A 103 0.45 -0.12 13.89
N GLU A 104 0.65 1.00 14.58
CA GLU A 104 -0.26 2.15 14.48
C GLU A 104 -0.12 2.85 13.11
N TYR A 105 -1.24 3.03 12.42
CA TYR A 105 -1.32 3.81 11.17
C TYR A 105 -2.28 4.99 11.32
N SER A 106 -1.92 6.11 10.69
CA SER A 106 -2.84 7.23 10.45
C SER A 106 -3.52 7.09 9.09
N LEU A 107 -4.78 7.51 8.97
CA LEU A 107 -5.49 7.56 7.70
C LEU A 107 -5.56 9.01 7.18
N HIS A 108 -5.23 9.19 5.91
CA HIS A 108 -5.44 10.45 5.20
C HIS A 108 -6.40 10.23 4.04
N ILE A 109 -7.47 11.01 4.00
CA ILE A 109 -8.47 10.99 2.93
C ILE A 109 -8.41 12.35 2.25
N GLN A 110 -8.14 12.37 0.95
CA GLN A 110 -8.17 13.56 0.11
C GLN A 110 -9.29 13.42 -0.91
N LEU A 111 -10.09 14.48 -1.06
CA LEU A 111 -11.17 14.56 -2.02
C LEU A 111 -10.95 15.79 -2.89
N ARG A 112 -11.25 15.67 -4.18
CA ARG A 112 -11.26 16.78 -5.13
C ARG A 112 -12.64 16.87 -5.79
N ASP A 113 -13.23 18.05 -5.83
CA ASP A 113 -14.48 18.29 -6.55
C ASP A 113 -14.23 18.51 -8.07
N ARG A 114 -15.31 18.79 -8.82
CA ARG A 114 -15.22 18.94 -10.28
C ARG A 114 -14.58 20.27 -10.69
N GLU A 115 -14.69 21.26 -9.82
CA GLU A 115 -14.15 22.60 -9.94
C GLU A 115 -12.65 22.64 -9.58
N GLY A 116 -12.12 21.55 -9.00
CA GLY A 116 -10.72 21.37 -8.66
C GLY A 116 -10.37 21.75 -7.21
N ASN A 117 -11.36 22.08 -6.38
CA ASN A 117 -11.13 22.33 -4.97
C ASN A 117 -10.82 21.03 -4.24
N GLU A 118 -9.89 21.09 -3.29
CA GLU A 118 -9.48 19.95 -2.50
C GLU A 118 -9.83 20.12 -1.04
N ALA A 119 -10.32 19.04 -0.43
CA ALA A 119 -10.52 18.92 1.00
C ALA A 119 -9.87 17.63 1.49
N TYR A 120 -9.48 17.62 2.76
CA TYR A 120 -8.93 16.42 3.37
C TYR A 120 -9.46 16.17 4.78
N SER A 121 -9.38 14.92 5.20
CA SER A 121 -9.58 14.49 6.58
C SER A 121 -8.38 13.64 7.02
N HIS A 122 -8.00 13.77 8.28
CA HIS A 122 -6.90 13.02 8.87
C HIS A 122 -7.37 12.38 10.17
N TYR A 123 -7.06 11.10 10.33
CA TYR A 123 -7.34 10.32 11.53
C TYR A 123 -6.02 9.78 12.05
N ASP A 124 -5.65 10.13 13.27
CA ASP A 124 -4.35 9.78 13.85
C ASP A 124 -4.20 8.26 14.04
N ARG A 125 -5.32 7.55 14.24
CA ARG A 125 -5.37 6.10 14.41
C ARG A 125 -6.44 5.50 13.53
N PHE A 126 -6.03 4.54 12.71
CA PHE A 126 -6.90 3.79 11.82
C PHE A 126 -6.46 2.33 11.77
N TYR A 127 -7.42 1.44 11.98
CA TYR A 127 -7.29 0.04 11.67
C TYR A 127 -8.66 -0.53 11.31
N ILE A 128 -8.64 -1.67 10.64
CA ILE A 128 -9.83 -2.50 10.45
C ILE A 128 -9.57 -3.87 11.04
N ASP A 129 -10.60 -4.51 11.57
CA ASP A 129 -10.52 -5.85 12.14
C ASP A 129 -10.51 -6.96 11.04
N LYS A 130 -10.33 -8.22 11.43
CA LYS A 130 -10.41 -9.38 10.53
C LYS A 130 -11.84 -9.63 10.05
N GLU A 131 -11.97 -10.45 9.01
CA GLU A 131 -13.24 -10.77 8.37
C GLU A 131 -14.33 -11.29 9.34
N VAL A 132 -13.98 -12.12 10.33
CA VAL A 132 -14.96 -12.63 11.31
C VAL A 132 -15.62 -11.51 12.13
N ASN A 133 -14.95 -10.36 12.22
CA ASN A 133 -15.45 -9.14 12.85
C ASN A 133 -15.98 -8.12 11.82
N ASN A 134 -16.19 -8.55 10.57
CA ASN A 134 -16.71 -7.79 9.44
C ASN A 134 -15.89 -6.55 9.07
N TYR A 135 -14.57 -6.58 9.28
CA TYR A 135 -13.67 -5.45 8.97
C TYR A 135 -14.11 -4.12 9.61
N ARG A 136 -14.63 -4.18 10.84
CA ARG A 136 -14.99 -3.01 11.66
C ARG A 136 -13.79 -2.14 11.99
#